data_AF-A0A7K7V523-F1
#
_entry.id   AF-A0A7K7V523-F1
#
_cell.length_a   1.000
_cell.length_b   1.000
_cell.length_c   1.000
_cell.angle_alpha   90.00
_cell.angle_beta   90.00
_cell.angle_gamma   90.00
#
_symmetry.space_group_name_H-M   'P 1'
#
loop_
_entity.id
_entity.type
_entity.pdbx_description
1 polymer ?
#
loop_
_entity_poly.entity_id
_entity_poly.type
_entity_poly.pdbx_seq_one_letter_code
_entity_poly.pdbx_strand_id
1 'polypeptide(L)'
;MCSVAGLRADCEALLGAFQEADTVRYERFAELWRQRRFHAIFYGRIRALERNKFTKKVLELVQQYLLPPYAFQIRVGALYLLYGLYSTQLCQPKQKIRIALKDWPEVQQFQQDLIESQHYDAAYVFRKLRVARAFHFTAMPKLLNYRTKKKIQEKEFKEEFKDPSNRVNNLITNDVLEELMNIHEHYQKMKCVISADKSQPDKALSLIKDEFVVNLKDITLEHQEWQQKRMKLFLDAKDADEILNGEEEGTSVASEGSERANALAKIKYRSYSAVVEASKSRRHRQVKLESSDSGSDYGKSQSRSKKNSKRPPMAKRK
;
A
#
# COMPACT_ATOMS: atom_id res chain seq x y z
N MET A 1 17.22 9.31 -15.12
CA MET A 1 16.46 8.74 -13.98
C MET A 1 15.18 8.17 -14.54
N CYS A 2 14.91 6.87 -14.38
CA CYS A 2 13.65 6.31 -14.86
C CYS A 2 12.50 7.00 -14.10
N SER A 3 11.65 7.73 -14.83
CA SER A 3 10.47 8.37 -14.24
C SER A 3 9.61 7.28 -13.59
N VAL A 4 9.02 7.58 -12.44
CA VAL A 4 8.13 6.67 -11.70
C VAL A 4 7.01 6.15 -12.60
N ALA A 5 6.56 6.98 -13.54
CA ALA A 5 5.55 6.65 -14.52
C ALA A 5 6.01 5.53 -15.47
N GLY A 6 7.25 5.53 -15.94
CA GLY A 6 7.79 4.49 -16.83
C GLY A 6 7.85 3.13 -16.14
N LEU A 7 8.33 3.11 -14.88
CA LEU A 7 8.35 1.88 -14.10
C LEU A 7 6.95 1.29 -13.86
N ARG A 8 5.97 2.16 -13.55
CA ARG A 8 4.58 1.74 -13.37
C ARG A 8 4.04 1.13 -14.66
N ALA A 9 4.22 1.82 -15.78
CA ALA A 9 3.80 1.36 -17.09
C ALA A 9 4.44 0.01 -17.46
N ASP A 10 5.72 -0.19 -17.17
CA ASP A 10 6.40 -1.46 -17.44
C ASP A 10 5.82 -2.62 -16.60
N CYS A 11 5.55 -2.37 -15.30
CA CYS A 11 4.93 -3.37 -14.43
C CYS A 11 3.50 -3.68 -14.88
N GLU A 12 2.70 -2.65 -15.18
CA GLU A 12 1.33 -2.81 -15.64
C GLU A 12 1.27 -3.46 -17.03
N ALA A 13 2.19 -3.18 -17.94
CA ALA A 13 2.26 -3.85 -19.23
C ALA A 13 2.59 -5.34 -19.10
N LEU A 14 3.45 -5.72 -18.14
CA LEU A 14 3.72 -7.12 -17.83
C LEU A 14 2.47 -7.80 -17.24
N LEU A 15 1.83 -7.17 -16.25
CA LEU A 15 0.63 -7.72 -15.60
C LEU A 15 -0.57 -7.80 -16.57
N GLY A 16 -0.75 -6.81 -17.44
CA GLY A 16 -1.80 -6.81 -18.47
C GLY A 16 -1.59 -7.92 -19.49
N ALA A 17 -0.36 -8.09 -20.00
CA ALA A 17 -0.06 -9.22 -20.89
C ALA A 17 -0.22 -10.58 -20.21
N PHE A 18 -0.02 -10.65 -18.88
CA PHE A 18 -0.30 -11.85 -18.11
C PHE A 18 -1.80 -12.09 -17.95
N GLN A 19 -2.59 -11.04 -17.76
CA GLN A 19 -4.05 -11.08 -17.74
C GLN A 19 -4.62 -11.58 -19.07
N GLU A 20 -4.15 -11.01 -20.19
CA GLU A 20 -4.53 -11.40 -21.56
C GLU A 20 -4.18 -12.86 -21.90
N ALA A 21 -3.17 -13.43 -21.25
CA ALA A 21 -2.80 -14.83 -21.45
C ALA A 21 -3.78 -15.83 -20.80
N ASP A 22 -4.81 -15.34 -20.09
CA ASP A 22 -5.88 -16.12 -19.44
C ASP A 22 -5.38 -17.37 -18.68
N THR A 23 -4.27 -17.19 -17.97
CA THR A 23 -3.64 -18.24 -17.18
C THR A 23 -3.02 -17.67 -15.93
N VAL A 24 -2.96 -18.50 -14.89
CA VAL A 24 -2.33 -18.20 -13.60
C VAL A 24 -1.01 -18.96 -13.41
N ARG A 25 -0.53 -19.64 -14.47
CA ARG A 25 0.65 -20.51 -14.38
C ARG A 25 1.96 -19.73 -14.42
N TYR A 26 2.90 -20.13 -13.56
CA TYR A 26 4.21 -19.51 -13.46
C TYR A 26 5.03 -19.61 -14.76
N GLU A 27 4.90 -20.72 -15.49
CA GLU A 27 5.59 -20.94 -16.76
C GLU A 27 5.34 -19.79 -17.74
N ARG A 28 4.05 -19.47 -17.97
CA ARG A 28 3.66 -18.40 -18.88
C ARG A 28 4.12 -17.03 -18.37
N PHE A 29 4.01 -16.78 -17.07
CA PHE A 29 4.55 -15.56 -16.48
C PHE A 29 6.06 -15.42 -16.73
N ALA A 30 6.82 -16.51 -16.56
CA ALA A 30 8.26 -16.52 -16.74
C ALA A 30 8.67 -16.27 -18.20
N GLU A 31 7.88 -16.74 -19.17
CA GLU A 31 8.05 -16.39 -20.58
C GLU A 31 7.88 -14.89 -20.82
N LEU A 32 6.78 -14.30 -20.37
CA LEU A 32 6.50 -12.87 -20.50
C LEU A 32 7.59 -12.02 -19.83
N TRP A 33 8.07 -12.44 -18.66
CA TRP A 33 9.19 -11.83 -17.95
C TRP A 33 10.48 -11.82 -18.80
N ARG A 34 10.79 -12.93 -19.48
CA ARG A 34 11.97 -13.05 -20.34
C ARG A 34 11.82 -12.22 -21.62
N GLN A 35 10.66 -12.30 -22.28
CA GLN A 35 10.34 -11.55 -23.50
C GLN A 35 10.49 -10.04 -23.28
N ARG A 36 9.98 -9.52 -22.16
CA ARG A 36 10.13 -8.11 -21.77
C ARG A 36 11.48 -7.76 -21.17
N ARG A 37 12.41 -8.72 -21.08
CA ARG A 37 13.75 -8.57 -20.47
C ARG A 37 13.69 -7.95 -19.07
N PHE A 38 12.64 -8.27 -18.30
CA PHE A 38 12.37 -7.61 -17.01
C PHE A 38 13.43 -7.93 -15.94
N HIS A 39 14.18 -9.02 -16.10
CA HIS A 39 15.39 -9.31 -15.31
C HIS A 39 16.41 -8.17 -15.35
N ALA A 40 16.41 -7.35 -16.41
CA ALA A 40 17.39 -6.29 -16.59
C ALA A 40 17.06 -4.95 -15.92
N ILE A 41 15.94 -4.87 -15.21
CA ILE A 41 15.45 -3.66 -14.55
C ILE A 41 16.47 -3.03 -13.58
N PHE A 42 17.39 -3.82 -13.04
CA PHE A 42 18.42 -3.36 -12.10
C PHE A 42 19.81 -3.11 -12.72
N TYR A 43 20.04 -3.45 -14.00
CA TYR A 43 21.38 -3.35 -14.63
C TYR A 43 21.78 -1.95 -15.11
N GLY A 44 21.04 -0.91 -14.72
CA GLY A 44 21.48 0.47 -14.93
C GLY A 44 22.73 0.83 -14.11
N ARG A 45 23.55 1.77 -14.60
CA ARG A 45 24.65 2.36 -13.81
C ARG A 45 24.08 3.25 -12.70
N ILE A 46 23.69 2.62 -11.60
CA ILE A 46 23.04 3.27 -10.45
C ILE A 46 23.93 3.13 -9.21
N ARG A 47 24.14 4.25 -8.50
CA ARG A 47 24.86 4.27 -7.21
C ARG A 47 24.13 3.39 -6.18
N ALA A 48 24.85 2.81 -5.23
CA ALA A 48 24.26 1.86 -4.26
C ALA A 48 23.03 2.43 -3.52
N LEU A 49 23.09 3.69 -3.07
CA LEU A 49 21.97 4.36 -2.38
C LEU A 49 20.75 4.55 -3.29
N GLU A 50 20.97 4.95 -4.54
CA GLU A 50 19.91 5.13 -5.52
C GLU A 50 19.27 3.79 -5.89
N ARG A 51 20.08 2.73 -5.98
CA ARG A 51 19.62 1.37 -6.24
C ARG A 51 18.72 0.85 -5.11
N ASN A 52 19.10 1.13 -3.86
CA ASN A 52 18.27 0.79 -2.70
C ASN A 52 16.94 1.54 -2.73
N LYS A 53 16.96 2.85 -3.03
CA LYS A 53 15.74 3.67 -3.17
C LYS A 53 14.85 3.17 -4.31
N PHE A 54 15.44 2.86 -5.45
CA PHE A 54 14.75 2.33 -6.62
C PHE A 54 14.10 0.97 -6.30
N THR A 55 14.86 0.02 -5.75
CA THR A 55 14.36 -1.32 -5.41
C THR A 55 13.22 -1.25 -4.39
N LYS A 56 13.34 -0.42 -3.34
CA LYS A 56 12.24 -0.20 -2.39
C LYS A 56 10.98 0.31 -3.10
N LYS A 57 11.14 1.26 -4.02
CA LYS A 57 10.03 1.85 -4.76
C LYS A 57 9.35 0.86 -5.71
N VAL A 58 10.13 0.04 -6.41
CA VAL A 58 9.58 -1.00 -7.30
C VAL A 58 8.80 -2.04 -6.49
N LEU A 59 9.35 -2.51 -5.36
CA LEU A 59 8.66 -3.47 -4.50
C LEU A 59 7.39 -2.87 -3.87
N GLU A 60 7.44 -1.60 -3.44
CA GLU A 60 6.28 -0.86 -2.92
C GLU A 60 5.19 -0.66 -3.99
N LEU A 61 5.58 -0.45 -5.24
CA LEU A 61 4.64 -0.32 -6.35
C LEU A 61 3.94 -1.65 -6.63
N VAL A 62 4.70 -2.74 -6.77
CA VAL A 62 4.15 -4.05 -7.12
C VAL A 62 3.31 -4.65 -5.98
N GLN A 63 3.71 -4.42 -4.72
CA GLN A 63 2.98 -4.94 -3.56
C GLN A 63 1.52 -4.47 -3.50
N GLN A 64 1.18 -3.33 -4.12
CA GLN A 64 -0.19 -2.83 -4.17
C GLN A 64 -1.09 -3.76 -5.00
N TYR A 65 -0.59 -4.36 -6.08
CA TYR A 65 -1.34 -5.28 -6.93
C TYR A 65 -1.59 -6.66 -6.29
N LEU A 66 -0.94 -6.96 -5.15
CA LEU A 66 -1.13 -8.21 -4.41
C LEU A 66 -2.42 -8.19 -3.57
N LEU A 67 -2.93 -7.00 -3.24
CA LEU A 67 -4.07 -6.81 -2.35
C LEU A 67 -5.37 -6.58 -3.15
N PRO A 68 -6.55 -6.78 -2.55
CA PRO A 68 -7.81 -6.33 -3.14
C PRO A 68 -7.78 -4.81 -3.46
N PRO A 69 -8.53 -4.33 -4.48
CA PRO A 69 -9.60 -4.99 -5.24
C PRO A 69 -9.15 -5.66 -6.55
N TYR A 70 -7.85 -5.92 -6.73
CA TYR A 70 -7.37 -6.51 -7.99
C TYR A 70 -7.84 -7.95 -8.19
N ALA A 71 -8.09 -8.31 -9.45
CA ALA A 71 -8.52 -9.65 -9.84
C ALA A 71 -7.53 -10.73 -9.40
N PHE A 72 -8.01 -11.95 -9.17
CA PHE A 72 -7.19 -13.07 -8.70
C PHE A 72 -5.94 -13.28 -9.57
N GLN A 73 -6.09 -13.27 -10.90
CA GLN A 73 -4.97 -13.44 -11.84
C GLN A 73 -3.93 -12.32 -11.72
N ILE A 74 -4.35 -11.06 -11.53
CA ILE A 74 -3.44 -9.93 -11.31
C ILE A 74 -2.69 -10.08 -10.00
N ARG A 75 -3.37 -10.52 -8.92
CA ARG A 75 -2.72 -10.78 -7.62
C ARG A 75 -1.67 -11.89 -7.72
N VAL A 76 -1.96 -12.95 -8.47
CA VAL A 76 -1.00 -14.03 -8.79
C VAL A 76 0.19 -13.48 -9.60
N GLY A 77 -0.07 -12.70 -10.64
CA GLY A 77 0.97 -12.04 -11.43
C GLY A 77 1.85 -11.11 -10.59
N ALA A 78 1.25 -10.36 -9.66
CA ALA A 78 1.97 -9.49 -8.74
C ALA A 78 2.87 -10.29 -7.78
N LEU A 79 2.40 -11.45 -7.29
CA LEU A 79 3.21 -12.36 -6.48
C LEU A 79 4.44 -12.87 -7.27
N TYR A 80 4.24 -13.28 -8.53
CA TYR A 80 5.35 -13.71 -9.39
C TYR A 80 6.32 -12.57 -9.71
N LEU A 81 5.79 -11.36 -9.94
CA LEU A 81 6.58 -10.16 -10.20
C LEU A 81 7.43 -9.78 -8.97
N LEU A 82 6.86 -9.81 -7.77
CA LEU A 82 7.59 -9.63 -6.51
C LEU A 82 8.69 -10.67 -6.34
N TYR A 83 8.40 -11.93 -6.67
CA TYR A 83 9.39 -13.01 -6.62
C TYR A 83 10.54 -12.78 -7.59
N GLY A 84 10.25 -12.43 -8.84
CA GLY A 84 11.25 -12.09 -9.84
C GLY A 84 12.13 -10.93 -9.39
N LEU A 85 11.51 -9.82 -8.97
CA LEU A 85 12.20 -8.61 -8.51
C LEU A 85 13.06 -8.85 -7.27
N TYR A 86 12.55 -9.58 -6.28
CA TYR A 86 13.30 -9.91 -5.07
C TYR A 86 14.48 -10.85 -5.37
N SER A 87 14.35 -11.70 -6.37
CA SER A 87 15.40 -12.62 -6.81
C SER A 87 16.50 -11.91 -7.60
N THR A 88 16.14 -11.01 -8.51
CA THR A 88 17.08 -10.32 -9.43
C THR A 88 17.66 -9.01 -8.89
N GLN A 89 17.17 -8.48 -7.77
CA GLN A 89 17.74 -7.25 -7.19
C GLN A 89 19.24 -7.36 -6.93
N LEU A 90 19.95 -6.27 -7.20
CA LEU A 90 21.41 -6.17 -7.03
C LEU A 90 21.79 -5.44 -5.74
N CYS A 91 20.90 -5.40 -4.75
CA CYS A 91 21.10 -4.77 -3.45
C CYS A 91 21.74 -5.75 -2.46
N GLN A 92 22.74 -5.27 -1.72
CA GLN A 92 23.34 -5.98 -0.59
C GLN A 92 23.34 -5.08 0.65
N PRO A 93 22.62 -5.43 1.73
CA PRO A 93 21.68 -6.55 1.82
C PRO A 93 20.44 -6.37 0.91
N LYS A 94 19.75 -7.47 0.62
CA LYS A 94 18.51 -7.46 -0.17
C LYS A 94 17.45 -6.59 0.50
N GLN A 95 16.79 -5.75 -0.28
CA GLN A 95 15.62 -5.00 0.14
C GLN A 95 14.42 -5.94 0.28
N LYS A 96 13.70 -5.79 1.40
CA LYS A 96 12.53 -6.59 1.73
C LYS A 96 11.25 -5.94 1.23
N ILE A 97 10.25 -6.77 0.96
CA ILE A 97 8.90 -6.38 0.57
C ILE A 97 8.17 -5.92 1.84
N ARG A 98 7.75 -4.66 1.88
CA ARG A 98 6.99 -4.12 3.02
C ARG A 98 5.55 -4.58 2.92
N ILE A 99 5.00 -5.09 4.03
CA ILE A 99 3.58 -5.41 4.15
C ILE A 99 3.09 -4.78 5.45
N ALA A 100 1.96 -4.07 5.38
CA ALA A 100 1.33 -3.53 6.57
C ALA A 100 0.72 -4.69 7.38
N LEU A 101 0.82 -4.66 8.71
CA LEU A 101 0.25 -5.72 9.54
C LEU A 101 -1.26 -5.88 9.34
N LYS A 102 -1.98 -4.77 9.08
CA LYS A 102 -3.41 -4.78 8.74
C LYS A 102 -3.74 -5.54 7.46
N ASP A 103 -2.83 -5.56 6.49
CA ASP A 103 -3.01 -6.21 5.19
C ASP A 103 -2.62 -7.70 5.23
N TRP A 104 -1.98 -8.16 6.31
CA TRP A 104 -1.47 -9.52 6.38
C TRP A 104 -2.55 -10.61 6.36
N PRO A 105 -3.71 -10.46 7.06
CA PRO A 105 -4.81 -11.41 6.96
C PRO A 105 -5.28 -11.63 5.51
N GLU A 106 -5.37 -10.58 4.70
CA GLU A 106 -5.73 -10.66 3.28
C GLU A 106 -4.72 -11.46 2.45
N VAL A 107 -3.43 -11.32 2.78
CA VAL A 107 -2.37 -12.09 2.13
C VAL A 107 -2.40 -13.56 2.56
N GLN A 108 -2.78 -13.84 3.82
CA GLN A 108 -2.96 -15.21 4.30
C GLN A 108 -4.18 -15.88 3.66
N GLN A 109 -5.31 -15.18 3.55
CA GLN A 109 -6.49 -15.67 2.85
C GLN A 109 -6.16 -15.97 1.39
N PHE A 110 -5.46 -15.06 0.71
CA PHE A 110 -5.00 -15.30 -0.65
C PHE A 110 -4.11 -16.54 -0.79
N GLN A 111 -3.21 -16.79 0.17
CA GLN A 111 -2.42 -18.02 0.18
C GLN A 111 -3.31 -19.27 0.28
N GLN A 112 -4.36 -19.21 1.10
CA GLN A 112 -5.31 -20.30 1.26
C GLN A 112 -6.08 -20.53 -0.05
N ASP A 113 -6.59 -19.47 -0.69
CA ASP A 113 -7.28 -19.52 -1.97
C ASP A 113 -6.41 -20.18 -3.07
N LEU A 114 -5.10 -19.87 -3.10
CA LEU A 114 -4.15 -20.49 -4.02
C LEU A 114 -4.03 -22.01 -3.83
N ILE A 115 -4.07 -22.48 -2.58
CA ILE A 115 -3.97 -23.91 -2.24
C ILE A 115 -5.27 -24.63 -2.59
N GLU A 116 -6.40 -24.05 -2.22
CA GLU A 116 -7.74 -24.60 -2.48
C GLU A 116 -8.03 -24.70 -3.98
N SER A 117 -7.60 -23.69 -4.74
CA SER A 117 -7.71 -23.66 -6.20
C SER A 117 -6.61 -24.49 -6.92
N GLN A 118 -5.77 -25.21 -6.18
CA GLN A 118 -4.70 -26.08 -6.71
C GLN A 118 -3.67 -25.35 -7.60
N HIS A 119 -3.42 -24.07 -7.32
CA HIS A 119 -2.36 -23.27 -7.95
C HIS A 119 -1.06 -23.38 -7.16
N TYR A 120 -0.50 -24.60 -7.12
CA TYR A 120 0.65 -24.95 -6.30
C TYR A 120 1.95 -24.23 -6.71
N ASP A 121 2.08 -23.82 -7.96
CA ASP A 121 3.18 -22.99 -8.44
C ASP A 121 3.19 -21.61 -7.77
N ALA A 122 2.03 -20.95 -7.70
CA ALA A 122 1.87 -19.71 -6.95
C ALA A 122 2.11 -19.89 -5.45
N ALA A 123 1.52 -20.93 -4.85
CA ALA A 123 1.74 -21.26 -3.44
C ALA A 123 3.22 -21.54 -3.12
N TYR A 124 3.92 -22.24 -4.03
CA TYR A 124 5.35 -22.50 -3.92
C TYR A 124 6.17 -21.21 -3.96
N VAL A 125 5.87 -20.30 -4.88
CA VAL A 125 6.53 -18.98 -4.97
C VAL A 125 6.35 -18.19 -3.68
N PHE A 126 5.12 -18.14 -3.15
CA PHE A 126 4.85 -17.49 -1.86
C PHE A 126 5.67 -18.11 -0.72
N ARG A 127 5.69 -19.45 -0.63
CA ARG A 127 6.50 -20.18 0.35
C ARG A 127 7.98 -19.86 0.20
N LYS A 128 8.49 -19.76 -1.03
CA LYS A 128 9.90 -19.45 -1.30
C LYS A 128 10.28 -18.05 -0.82
N LEU A 129 9.41 -17.06 -1.01
CA LEU A 129 9.58 -15.71 -0.46
C LEU A 129 9.59 -15.70 1.08
N ARG A 130 8.73 -16.50 1.73
CA ARG A 130 8.71 -16.64 3.19
C ARG A 130 10.00 -17.25 3.73
N VAL A 131 10.47 -18.35 3.13
CA VAL A 131 11.73 -19.01 3.52
C VAL A 131 12.93 -18.06 3.35
N ALA A 132 12.93 -17.26 2.28
CA ALA A 132 13.95 -16.24 2.05
C ALA A 132 13.85 -15.02 2.99
N ARG A 133 12.88 -14.99 3.92
CA ARG A 133 12.59 -13.84 4.81
C ARG A 133 12.43 -12.53 4.03
N ALA A 134 11.79 -12.62 2.86
CA ALA A 134 11.63 -11.51 1.93
C ALA A 134 10.67 -10.43 2.45
N PHE A 135 9.73 -10.78 3.33
CA PHE A 135 8.75 -9.86 3.88
C PHE A 135 9.28 -9.09 5.10
N HIS A 136 8.93 -7.82 5.17
CA HIS A 136 9.16 -6.93 6.31
C HIS A 136 7.82 -6.39 6.77
N PHE A 137 7.35 -6.87 7.92
CA PHE A 137 6.12 -6.44 8.55
C PHE A 137 6.27 -5.04 9.12
N THR A 138 5.32 -4.18 8.81
CA THR A 138 5.38 -2.75 9.13
C THR A 138 4.02 -2.26 9.60
N ALA A 139 3.97 -1.16 10.35
CA ALA A 139 2.69 -0.53 10.70
C ALA A 139 2.00 0.05 9.45
N MET A 140 2.76 0.81 8.65
CA MET A 140 2.27 1.44 7.41
C MET A 140 2.99 0.88 6.17
N PRO A 141 2.25 0.63 5.06
CA PRO A 141 2.82 0.06 3.84
C PRO A 141 3.87 1.01 3.24
N LYS A 142 3.54 2.31 3.22
CA LYS A 142 4.43 3.39 2.78
C LYS A 142 5.27 3.92 3.93
N LEU A 143 6.52 4.24 3.66
CA LEU A 143 7.39 4.88 4.64
C LEU A 143 6.91 6.32 4.89
N LEU A 144 6.58 6.63 6.14
CA LEU A 144 6.25 7.98 6.58
C LEU A 144 7.54 8.79 6.75
N ASN A 145 7.54 10.01 6.22
CA ASN A 145 8.65 10.96 6.38
C ASN A 145 8.15 12.17 7.17
N TYR A 146 8.83 12.48 8.27
CA TYR A 146 8.54 13.66 9.10
C TYR A 146 8.68 14.96 8.28
N ARG A 147 7.75 15.91 8.49
CA ARG A 147 7.71 17.27 7.87
C ARG A 147 7.57 17.35 6.35
N THR A 148 7.17 16.29 5.67
CA THR A 148 6.83 16.38 4.24
C THR A 148 5.32 16.41 4.10
N LYS A 149 4.72 17.57 3.80
CA LYS A 149 3.34 17.65 3.31
C LYS A 149 3.28 17.03 1.91
N LYS A 150 3.28 15.69 1.84
CA LYS A 150 2.97 15.00 0.59
C LYS A 150 1.47 15.05 0.43
N LYS A 151 1.00 15.65 -0.67
CA LYS A 151 -0.33 15.33 -1.21
C LYS A 151 -0.40 13.80 -1.24
N ILE A 152 -1.36 13.23 -0.51
CA ILE A 152 -1.74 11.83 -0.69
C ILE A 152 -2.11 11.76 -2.16
N GLN A 153 -1.20 11.24 -2.99
CA GLN A 153 -1.57 10.89 -4.34
C GLN A 153 -2.54 9.74 -4.16
N GLU A 154 -3.81 10.01 -4.44
CA GLU A 154 -4.82 8.98 -4.57
C GLU A 154 -4.21 7.85 -5.40
N LYS A 155 -4.28 6.63 -4.87
CA LYS A 155 -3.89 5.45 -5.63
C LYS A 155 -4.80 5.42 -6.85
N GLU A 156 -4.29 5.86 -8.00
CA GLU A 156 -4.89 5.56 -9.29
C GLU A 156 -4.85 4.04 -9.43
N PHE A 157 -5.98 3.41 -9.10
CA PHE A 157 -6.16 1.99 -9.36
C PHE A 157 -6.38 1.86 -10.86
N LYS A 158 -5.62 0.99 -11.52
CA LYS A 158 -5.91 0.63 -12.90
C LYS A 158 -7.20 -0.18 -12.90
N GLU A 159 -8.31 0.44 -13.33
CA GLU A 159 -9.65 -0.17 -13.27
C GLU A 159 -9.73 -1.48 -14.06
N GLU A 160 -9.00 -1.58 -15.17
CA GLU A 160 -8.86 -2.78 -16.01
C GLU A 160 -8.38 -4.02 -15.23
N PHE A 161 -7.67 -3.82 -14.11
CA PHE A 161 -7.11 -4.90 -13.30
C PHE A 161 -8.01 -5.32 -12.14
N LYS A 162 -9.09 -4.59 -11.89
CA LYS A 162 -10.09 -4.99 -10.90
C LYS A 162 -10.85 -6.19 -11.44
N ASP A 163 -11.28 -7.07 -10.54
CA ASP A 163 -12.26 -8.08 -10.93
C ASP A 163 -13.51 -7.33 -11.43
N PRO A 164 -14.06 -7.63 -12.62
CA PRO A 164 -15.32 -7.04 -13.04
C PRO A 164 -16.35 -7.42 -11.98
N SER A 165 -16.73 -6.45 -11.14
CA SER A 165 -17.71 -6.59 -10.06
C SER A 165 -19.09 -7.08 -10.54
N ASN A 166 -19.25 -7.25 -11.85
CA ASN A 166 -20.45 -7.57 -12.56
C ASN A 166 -20.43 -8.94 -13.28
N ARG A 167 -19.48 -9.87 -13.08
CA ARG A 167 -19.52 -11.16 -13.82
C ARG A 167 -20.87 -11.87 -13.68
N VAL A 168 -21.41 -11.94 -12.46
CA VAL A 168 -22.74 -12.53 -12.19
C VAL A 168 -23.85 -11.67 -12.83
N ASN A 169 -23.79 -10.35 -12.69
CA ASN A 169 -24.79 -9.44 -13.29
C ASN A 169 -24.73 -9.37 -14.83
N ASN A 170 -23.58 -9.68 -15.43
CA ASN A 170 -23.40 -9.79 -16.88
C ASN A 170 -23.96 -11.12 -17.41
N LEU A 171 -23.95 -12.17 -16.58
CA LEU A 171 -24.54 -13.48 -16.90
C LEU A 171 -26.05 -13.49 -16.69
N ILE A 172 -26.52 -12.86 -15.61
CA ILE A 172 -27.92 -12.79 -15.22
C ILE A 172 -28.41 -11.37 -15.49
N THR A 173 -28.55 -11.03 -16.77
CA THR A 173 -29.14 -9.75 -17.17
C THR A 173 -30.65 -9.77 -16.97
N ASN A 174 -31.27 -8.59 -16.91
CA ASN A 174 -32.72 -8.47 -16.83
C ASN A 174 -33.40 -9.18 -18.02
N ASP A 175 -32.80 -9.08 -19.22
CA ASP A 175 -33.31 -9.74 -20.43
C ASP A 175 -33.33 -11.26 -20.28
N VAL A 176 -32.24 -11.85 -19.76
CA VAL A 176 -32.15 -13.31 -19.51
C VAL A 176 -33.16 -13.74 -18.45
N LEU A 177 -33.36 -12.95 -17.39
CA LEU A 177 -34.36 -13.24 -16.37
C LEU A 177 -35.79 -13.16 -16.93
N GLU A 178 -36.07 -12.20 -17.80
CA GLU A 178 -37.38 -12.06 -18.46
C GLU A 178 -37.65 -13.23 -19.41
N GLU A 179 -36.66 -13.60 -20.23
CA GLU A 179 -36.74 -14.79 -21.10
C GLU A 179 -37.00 -16.05 -20.27
N LEU A 180 -36.27 -16.24 -19.17
CA LEU A 180 -36.43 -17.38 -18.29
C LEU A 180 -37.81 -17.40 -17.62
N MET A 181 -38.33 -16.24 -17.23
CA MET A 181 -39.67 -16.09 -16.66
C MET A 181 -40.75 -16.45 -17.70
N ASN A 182 -40.59 -16.00 -18.94
CA ASN A 182 -41.49 -16.30 -20.05
C ASN A 182 -41.50 -17.82 -20.37
N ILE A 183 -40.32 -18.45 -20.41
CA ILE A 183 -40.17 -19.90 -20.60
C ILE A 183 -40.84 -20.65 -19.44
N HIS A 184 -40.63 -20.20 -18.20
CA HIS A 184 -41.22 -20.84 -17.02
C HIS A 184 -42.75 -20.72 -17.03
N GLU A 185 -43.30 -19.56 -17.36
CA GLU A 185 -44.74 -19.36 -17.47
C GLU A 185 -45.35 -20.25 -18.57
N HIS A 186 -44.69 -20.32 -19.74
CA HIS A 186 -45.12 -21.19 -20.83
C HIS A 186 -45.10 -22.67 -20.43
N TYR A 187 -44.03 -23.10 -19.73
CA TYR A 187 -43.91 -24.45 -19.19
C TYR A 187 -45.03 -24.77 -18.20
N GLN A 188 -45.38 -23.87 -17.28
CA GLN A 188 -46.50 -24.08 -16.34
C GLN A 188 -47.85 -24.15 -17.07
N LYS A 189 -48.10 -23.26 -18.05
CA LYS A 189 -49.30 -23.32 -18.91
C LYS A 189 -49.39 -24.67 -19.62
N MET A 190 -48.29 -25.16 -20.18
CA MET A 190 -48.25 -26.44 -20.89
C MET A 190 -48.51 -27.64 -19.95
N LYS A 191 -48.00 -27.64 -18.72
CA LYS A 191 -48.34 -28.67 -17.72
C LYS A 191 -49.83 -28.75 -17.46
N CYS A 192 -50.51 -27.61 -17.33
CA CYS A 192 -51.95 -27.57 -17.11
C CYS A 192 -52.73 -28.10 -18.32
N VAL A 193 -52.25 -27.88 -19.55
CA VAL A 193 -52.89 -28.38 -20.77
C VAL A 193 -52.77 -29.90 -20.91
N ILE A 194 -51.63 -30.47 -20.49
CA ILE A 194 -51.33 -31.90 -20.60
C ILE A 194 -52.01 -32.71 -19.48
N SER A 195 -52.34 -32.10 -18.35
CA SER A 195 -52.96 -32.80 -17.23
C SER A 195 -54.40 -33.22 -17.54
N ALA A 196 -54.81 -34.37 -17.02
CA ALA A 196 -56.14 -34.93 -17.25
C ALA A 196 -57.29 -34.01 -16.75
N ASP A 197 -57.02 -33.19 -15.74
CA ASP A 197 -57.99 -32.30 -15.09
C ASP A 197 -58.01 -30.87 -15.68
N LYS A 198 -57.12 -30.57 -16.64
CA LYS A 198 -56.91 -29.28 -17.36
C LYS A 198 -56.71 -28.02 -16.50
N SER A 199 -56.80 -28.15 -15.19
CA SER A 199 -56.87 -27.06 -14.20
C SER A 199 -55.77 -27.12 -13.15
N GLN A 200 -55.14 -28.28 -12.99
CA GLN A 200 -54.05 -28.52 -12.04
C GLN A 200 -52.84 -29.09 -12.80
N PRO A 201 -51.61 -28.58 -12.58
CA PRO A 201 -50.43 -29.14 -13.21
C PRO A 201 -50.16 -30.56 -12.70
N ASP A 202 -49.79 -31.47 -13.60
CA ASP A 202 -49.44 -32.84 -13.22
C ASP A 202 -48.15 -32.83 -12.37
N LYS A 203 -48.21 -33.39 -11.16
CA LYS A 203 -47.08 -33.47 -10.23
C LYS A 203 -45.91 -34.25 -10.82
N ALA A 204 -46.16 -35.21 -11.71
CA ALA A 204 -45.11 -35.97 -12.37
C ALA A 204 -44.25 -35.12 -13.32
N LEU A 205 -44.79 -33.99 -13.79
CA LEU A 205 -44.11 -33.07 -14.70
C LEU A 205 -43.42 -31.92 -13.96
N SER A 206 -43.44 -31.87 -12.62
CA SER A 206 -42.83 -30.78 -11.85
C SER A 206 -41.33 -31.01 -11.60
N LEU A 207 -40.51 -30.72 -12.60
CA LEU A 207 -39.04 -30.86 -12.54
C LEU A 207 -38.35 -29.61 -11.99
N ILE A 208 -39.01 -28.45 -12.09
CA ILE A 208 -38.47 -27.13 -11.72
C ILE A 208 -39.37 -26.54 -10.63
N LYS A 209 -38.76 -25.95 -9.59
CA LYS A 209 -39.48 -25.23 -8.53
C LYS A 209 -40.20 -24.01 -9.10
N ASP A 210 -41.41 -23.74 -8.65
CA ASP A 210 -42.25 -22.65 -9.17
C ASP A 210 -41.61 -21.26 -8.95
N GLU A 211 -40.84 -21.10 -7.87
CA GLU A 211 -40.16 -19.86 -7.55
C GLU A 211 -38.71 -19.81 -8.07
N PHE A 212 -38.32 -20.67 -9.02
CA PHE A 212 -36.93 -20.77 -9.47
C PHE A 212 -36.37 -19.43 -9.97
N VAL A 213 -37.13 -18.73 -10.82
CA VAL A 213 -36.68 -17.45 -11.41
C VAL A 213 -36.59 -16.34 -10.36
N VAL A 214 -37.52 -16.33 -9.40
CA VAL A 214 -37.53 -15.38 -8.28
C VAL A 214 -36.34 -15.65 -7.36
N ASN A 215 -36.12 -16.90 -6.96
CA ASN A 215 -34.98 -17.29 -6.14
C ASN A 215 -33.64 -16.98 -6.83
N LEU A 216 -33.53 -17.19 -8.14
CA LEU A 216 -32.33 -16.85 -8.90
C LEU A 216 -32.05 -15.34 -8.87
N LYS A 217 -33.10 -14.53 -9.04
CA LYS A 217 -33.02 -13.07 -8.93
C LYS A 217 -32.58 -12.64 -7.53
N ASP A 218 -33.16 -13.23 -6.50
CA ASP A 218 -32.84 -12.90 -5.10
C ASP A 218 -31.38 -13.25 -4.76
N ILE A 219 -30.92 -14.45 -5.15
CA ILE A 219 -29.50 -14.86 -4.98
C ILE A 219 -28.56 -13.89 -5.72
N THR A 220 -28.97 -13.41 -6.90
CA THR A 220 -28.18 -12.45 -7.68
C THR A 220 -28.07 -11.10 -6.97
N LEU A 221 -29.19 -10.61 -6.40
CA LEU A 221 -29.23 -9.38 -5.61
C LEU A 221 -28.41 -9.51 -4.32
N GLU A 222 -28.56 -10.61 -3.57
CA GLU A 222 -27.74 -10.90 -2.39
C GLU A 222 -26.24 -10.91 -2.72
N HIS A 223 -25.86 -11.52 -3.84
CA HIS A 223 -24.48 -11.50 -4.30
C HIS A 223 -24.00 -10.08 -4.60
N GLN A 224 -24.82 -9.27 -5.28
CA GLN A 224 -24.50 -7.89 -5.60
C GLN A 224 -24.33 -7.03 -4.33
N GLU A 225 -25.24 -7.17 -3.36
CA GLU A 225 -25.15 -6.49 -2.07
C GLU A 225 -23.92 -6.92 -1.27
N TRP A 226 -23.62 -8.23 -1.24
CA TRP A 226 -22.42 -8.76 -0.61
C TRP A 226 -21.15 -8.17 -1.24
N GLN A 227 -21.07 -8.11 -2.57
CA GLN A 227 -19.95 -7.49 -3.28
C GLN A 227 -19.84 -6.00 -2.95
N GLN A 228 -20.94 -5.25 -2.96
CA GLN A 228 -20.95 -3.83 -2.63
C GLN A 228 -20.52 -3.59 -1.18
N LYS A 229 -21.01 -4.38 -0.22
CA LYS A 229 -20.60 -4.30 1.19
C LYS A 229 -19.12 -4.59 1.33
N ARG A 230 -18.61 -5.59 0.61
CA ARG A 230 -17.18 -5.93 0.61
C ARG A 230 -16.34 -4.77 0.06
N MET A 231 -16.76 -4.15 -1.04
CA MET A 231 -16.11 -2.96 -1.61
C MET A 231 -16.18 -1.74 -0.68
N LYS A 232 -17.33 -1.52 0.00
CA LYS A 232 -17.48 -0.46 1.01
C LYS A 232 -16.53 -0.67 2.17
N LEU A 233 -16.43 -1.87 2.73
CA LEU A 233 -15.46 -2.16 3.80
C LEU A 233 -14.01 -1.85 3.40
N PHE A 234 -13.63 -2.07 2.14
CA PHE A 234 -12.32 -1.68 1.64
C PHE A 234 -12.13 -0.16 1.53
N LEU A 235 -13.17 0.57 1.16
CA LEU A 235 -13.16 2.03 1.10
C LEU A 235 -13.16 2.62 2.52
N ASP A 236 -14.03 2.14 3.40
CA ASP A 236 -14.14 2.57 4.80
C ASP A 236 -12.86 2.26 5.59
N ALA A 237 -12.17 1.13 5.34
CA ALA A 237 -10.88 0.84 5.96
C ALA A 237 -9.76 1.77 5.47
N LYS A 238 -9.93 2.36 4.28
CA LYS A 238 -9.01 3.36 3.72
C LYS A 238 -9.37 4.77 4.21
N ASP A 239 -10.65 5.07 4.33
CA ASP A 239 -11.17 6.35 4.83
C ASP A 239 -10.96 6.47 6.34
N ALA A 240 -11.08 5.38 7.12
CA ALA A 240 -10.67 5.36 8.52
C ALA A 240 -9.17 5.62 8.69
N ASP A 241 -8.34 5.16 7.75
CA ASP A 241 -6.91 5.49 7.68
C ASP A 241 -6.69 6.99 7.35
N GLU A 242 -7.58 7.62 6.58
CA GLU A 242 -7.54 9.05 6.27
C GLU A 242 -8.12 9.94 7.38
N ILE A 243 -9.20 9.51 8.05
CA ILE A 243 -9.87 10.21 9.16
C ILE A 243 -9.00 10.19 10.42
N LEU A 244 -8.36 9.05 10.75
CA LEU A 244 -7.35 9.01 11.83
C LEU A 244 -6.15 9.93 11.53
N ASN A 245 -5.85 10.19 10.26
CA ASN A 245 -4.82 11.14 9.84
C ASN A 245 -5.32 12.60 9.74
N GLY A 246 -6.64 12.83 9.74
CA GLY A 246 -7.26 14.16 9.62
C GLY A 246 -7.72 14.75 10.95
N GLU A 247 -8.10 13.92 11.94
CA GLU A 247 -8.73 14.39 13.18
C GLU A 247 -7.76 14.45 14.39
N GLU A 248 -6.56 13.87 14.34
CA GLU A 248 -5.60 13.90 15.46
C GLU A 248 -4.63 15.10 15.49
N GLU A 249 -4.69 16.06 14.55
CA GLU A 249 -3.86 17.29 14.65
C GLU A 249 -4.55 18.44 15.41
N GLY A 250 -5.75 18.21 15.99
CA GLY A 250 -6.57 19.29 16.55
C GLY A 250 -6.42 19.61 18.03
N THR A 251 -6.47 18.64 18.96
CA THR A 251 -6.87 19.01 20.33
C THR A 251 -6.24 18.22 21.49
N SER A 252 -5.63 17.06 21.30
CA SER A 252 -5.11 16.26 22.45
C SER A 252 -3.59 16.39 22.71
N VAL A 253 -2.75 16.54 21.68
CA VAL A 253 -1.28 16.55 21.83
C VAL A 253 -0.72 17.91 22.33
N ALA A 254 -1.49 18.99 22.17
CA ALA A 254 -1.06 20.32 22.62
C ALA A 254 -0.94 20.42 24.15
N SER A 255 -1.76 19.65 24.90
CA SER A 255 -1.79 19.69 26.36
C SER A 255 -0.52 19.08 26.97
N GLU A 256 -0.16 17.85 26.59
CA GLU A 256 1.00 17.16 27.17
C GLU A 256 2.35 17.76 26.71
N GLY A 257 2.41 18.25 25.46
CA GLY A 257 3.59 18.95 24.94
C GLY A 257 3.86 20.28 25.67
N SER A 258 2.81 21.03 25.99
CA SER A 258 2.87 22.28 26.75
C SER A 258 3.33 22.05 28.19
N GLU A 259 2.83 21.00 28.84
CA GLU A 259 3.22 20.66 30.22
C GLU A 259 4.68 20.27 30.32
N ARG A 260 5.17 19.43 29.40
CA ARG A 260 6.59 19.04 29.36
C ARG A 260 7.49 20.23 29.06
N ALA A 261 7.10 21.10 28.12
CA ALA A 261 7.84 22.31 27.80
C ALA A 261 7.91 23.27 29.00
N ASN A 262 6.79 23.46 29.71
CA ASN A 262 6.74 24.27 30.93
C ASN A 262 7.55 23.66 32.09
N ALA A 263 7.55 22.34 32.25
CA ALA A 263 8.39 21.66 33.23
C ALA A 263 9.88 21.87 32.93
N LEU A 264 10.29 21.70 31.66
CA LEU A 264 11.67 21.95 31.23
C LEU A 264 12.08 23.42 31.38
N ALA A 265 11.17 24.36 31.09
CA ALA A 265 11.40 25.79 31.30
C ALA A 265 11.56 26.13 32.80
N LYS A 266 10.72 25.56 33.67
CA LYS A 266 10.86 25.69 35.14
C LYS A 266 12.16 25.09 35.65
N ILE A 267 12.59 23.94 35.12
CA ILE A 267 13.87 23.31 35.50
C ILE A 267 15.04 24.19 35.07
N LYS A 268 15.03 24.72 33.83
CA LYS A 268 16.06 25.67 33.37
C LYS A 268 16.06 26.93 34.23
N TYR A 269 14.90 27.55 34.43
CA TYR A 269 14.79 28.75 35.26
C TYR A 269 15.39 28.50 36.65
N ARG A 270 15.01 27.41 37.33
CA ARG A 270 15.58 27.05 38.65
C ARG A 270 17.09 26.78 38.61
N SER A 271 17.59 26.18 37.54
CA SER A 271 19.01 25.83 37.40
C SER A 271 19.90 27.06 37.12
N TYR A 272 19.34 28.09 36.50
CA TYR A 272 20.06 29.30 36.10
C TYR A 272 19.68 30.56 36.91
N SER A 273 18.62 30.51 37.73
CA SER A 273 18.22 31.62 38.61
C SER A 273 18.99 31.63 39.94
N ALA A 274 19.56 30.50 40.36
CA ALA A 274 20.40 30.42 41.53
C ALA A 274 21.84 30.77 41.16
N VAL A 275 22.30 31.95 41.60
CA VAL A 275 23.71 32.31 41.60
C VAL A 275 24.42 31.40 42.61
N VAL A 276 25.05 30.33 42.13
CA VAL A 276 25.98 29.57 42.97
C VAL A 276 27.19 30.46 43.19
N GLU A 277 27.39 30.94 44.42
CA GLU A 277 28.65 31.55 44.82
C GLU A 277 29.77 30.54 44.57
N ALA A 278 30.61 30.82 43.58
CA ALA A 278 31.77 29.99 43.31
C ALA A 278 32.69 29.98 44.53
N SER A 279 33.22 28.79 44.90
CA SER A 279 34.18 28.65 46.00
C SER A 279 35.32 29.68 45.89
N LYS A 280 35.70 30.23 47.05
CA LYS A 280 36.59 31.39 47.30
C LYS A 280 37.96 31.40 46.59
N SER A 281 38.30 30.38 45.79
CA SER A 281 39.52 30.25 44.98
C SER A 281 39.47 31.01 43.64
N ARG A 282 38.30 31.42 43.14
CA ARG A 282 38.16 32.08 41.81
C ARG A 282 37.68 33.53 41.89
N ARG A 283 38.44 34.41 42.54
CA ARG A 283 38.12 35.86 42.66
C ARG A 283 38.25 36.69 41.37
N HIS A 284 38.75 36.14 40.26
CA HIS A 284 38.97 36.92 39.03
C HIS A 284 37.84 36.80 37.99
N ARG A 285 36.79 36.03 38.27
CA ARG A 285 35.65 35.87 37.34
C ARG A 285 34.36 36.18 38.08
N GLN A 286 33.96 37.45 38.10
CA GLN A 286 32.59 37.80 38.46
C GLN A 286 31.67 37.32 37.33
N VAL A 287 30.73 36.44 37.66
CA VAL A 287 29.66 36.05 36.74
C VAL A 287 28.58 37.12 36.85
N LYS A 288 28.41 37.90 35.79
CA LYS A 288 27.35 38.90 35.68
C LYS A 288 26.13 38.24 35.03
N LEU A 289 24.97 38.40 35.65
CA LEU A 289 23.69 37.89 35.17
C LEU A 289 23.21 38.81 34.03
N GLU A 290 23.20 38.32 32.79
CA GLU A 290 22.58 39.07 31.69
C GLU A 290 21.09 38.73 31.63
N SER A 291 20.24 39.72 31.91
CA SER A 291 18.80 39.62 31.67
C SER A 291 18.53 39.73 30.18
N SER A 292 17.79 38.77 29.63
CA SER A 292 17.23 38.88 28.28
C SER A 292 16.13 39.94 28.29
N ASP A 293 16.47 41.15 27.87
CA ASP A 293 15.49 42.16 27.47
C ASP A 293 15.42 42.21 25.95
N SER A 294 14.20 42.12 25.43
CA SER A 294 13.89 42.27 24.01
C SER A 294 14.08 43.73 23.61
N GLY A 295 14.94 43.99 22.63
CA GLY A 295 15.12 45.34 22.08
C GLY A 295 15.74 45.31 20.69
N SER A 296 14.94 45.65 19.70
CA SER A 296 15.39 46.10 18.38
C SER A 296 16.24 47.36 18.51
N ASP A 297 17.39 47.43 17.83
CA ASP A 297 17.75 48.64 17.07
C ASP A 297 19.00 48.52 16.18
N TYR A 298 18.93 49.25 15.07
CA TYR A 298 19.95 49.45 14.06
C TYR A 298 21.07 50.39 14.55
N GLY A 299 22.32 50.19 14.08
CA GLY A 299 23.23 51.33 13.85
C GLY A 299 24.73 51.17 14.15
N LYS A 300 25.51 51.16 13.05
CA LYS A 300 26.84 51.78 12.83
C LYS A 300 28.08 51.37 13.66
N SER A 301 28.93 50.60 12.97
CA SER A 301 30.35 50.86 12.62
C SER A 301 31.24 51.68 13.57
N GLN A 302 32.35 51.10 14.02
CA GLN A 302 33.66 51.78 14.07
C GLN A 302 34.85 50.80 13.90
N SER A 303 35.90 51.30 13.25
CA SER A 303 37.05 50.63 12.65
C SER A 303 38.30 50.53 13.56
N ARG A 304 39.24 49.64 13.15
CA ARG A 304 40.72 49.53 13.41
C ARG A 304 41.08 48.23 14.14
N SER A 305 42.13 47.48 13.83
CA SER A 305 43.25 47.61 12.88
C SER A 305 43.93 46.22 12.72
N LYS A 306 44.59 46.02 11.57
CA LYS A 306 45.32 44.80 11.15
C LYS A 306 46.52 44.47 12.04
N LYS A 307 46.79 43.16 12.26
CA LYS A 307 48.15 42.62 12.38
C LYS A 307 48.26 41.22 11.76
N ASN A 308 48.99 41.15 10.64
CA ASN A 308 49.44 39.92 9.98
C ASN A 308 50.57 39.26 10.78
N SER A 309 50.60 37.94 10.86
CA SER A 309 51.80 37.16 11.22
C SER A 309 52.05 36.10 10.14
N LYS A 310 53.16 36.28 9.40
CA LYS A 310 53.68 35.34 8.39
C LYS A 310 54.66 34.36 9.05
N ARG A 311 54.60 33.09 8.65
CA ARG A 311 55.59 32.03 8.90
C ARG A 311 56.89 32.24 8.12
N PRO A 312 58.00 31.60 8.54
CA PRO A 312 59.01 31.06 7.61
C PRO A 312 59.23 29.53 7.76
N PRO A 313 59.90 28.86 6.79
CA PRO A 313 59.74 27.44 6.49
C PRO A 313 60.89 26.50 6.94
N MET A 314 60.63 25.20 6.75
CA MET A 314 61.44 24.02 7.11
C MET A 314 62.77 23.89 6.36
N ALA A 315 63.81 23.41 7.05
CA ALA A 315 65.05 22.93 6.47
C ALA A 315 65.05 21.39 6.36
N LYS A 316 65.37 20.88 5.16
CA LYS A 316 65.78 19.49 4.91
C LYS A 316 67.26 19.33 5.28
N ARG A 317 67.63 18.21 5.89
CA ARG A 317 69.02 17.74 5.97
C ARG A 317 69.17 16.47 5.13
N LYS A 318 70.35 16.38 4.51
CA LYS A 318 70.84 15.31 3.63
C LYS A 318 70.90 13.96 4.31
#